data_AF-A0AAU2YCS0-F1
#
_entry.id   AF-A0AAU2YCS0-F1
#
_cell.length_a   1.000
_cell.length_b   1.000
_cell.length_c   1.000
_cell.angle_alpha   90.00
_cell.angle_beta   90.00
_cell.angle_gamma   90.00
#
_symmetry.space_group_name_H-M   'P 1'
#
loop_
_entity.id
_entity.type
_entity.pdbx_description
1 polymer ?
#
loop_
_entity_poly.entity_id
_entity_poly.type
_entity_poly.pdbx_seq_one_letter_code
_entity_poly.pdbx_strand_id
1 'polypeptide(L)'
;MGQQPNALTPDQSPQHRLGYVIRELREARGLSMRELAAKTFVSHSKVQRWENGDRPPKDQGEVELIDRALGAGGFLIEMWQEISRGVSEPGHVSDGASHVSDTSLDLATALSEAAASDGEGIFVPRRLDDGTVVLVALDRRALLRAGAGFGAAAVAGFPMPASAAVADDPFGFARSATESWSGLRLSRPAPEFGVDWHALLPGGRSMLGSQLSLQVHPARIEGGRVIVSVPDQRRAEEFLARPHRGLLVGAVDTGGTTRFYALDGRAARAKLARNGGVCEVAAPTAYELDDLTYGILWAVSNYDDALQADDQALSETRSDLRAYERLSASAVSREAAPGLNTVAHMWLGSDFCARHILRALPDLPTLPAFWTREQRGEEASAWLIFDHKFPYLRETTKALGSTSTRAFCIPEDVARSSPRYERILLFLAVALMESLGIHAQFTTDPAYEAVEGFVVAPDKEAVIANWVRGDGMWHVDVTARSSVVREFTIAARDVDADSLTAAPTPAGRLRALAQYLELPWSWLIERCGQLARHGSSGLIQSRSRLVSAAGIDAACAYVGSLPADR
;
A
#
# COMPACT_ATOMS: atom_id res chain seq x y z
N MET A 1 -38.38 -19.84 -0.11
CA MET A 1 -38.14 -19.45 1.30
C MET A 1 -37.36 -18.16 1.27
N GLY A 2 -37.85 -17.09 1.92
CA GLY A 2 -37.17 -15.79 1.93
C GLY A 2 -35.88 -15.84 2.74
N GLN A 3 -34.81 -15.21 2.25
CA GLN A 3 -33.58 -15.00 3.01
C GLN A 3 -33.92 -14.40 4.38
N GLN A 4 -33.33 -14.94 5.44
CA GLN A 4 -33.37 -14.30 6.76
C GLN A 4 -32.71 -12.92 6.65
N PRO A 5 -33.30 -11.86 7.20
CA PRO A 5 -32.67 -10.54 7.22
C PRO A 5 -31.34 -10.60 7.96
N ASN A 6 -30.30 -9.92 7.44
CA ASN A 6 -29.02 -9.78 8.12
C ASN A 6 -29.23 -9.21 9.54
N ALA A 7 -28.49 -9.77 10.51
CA ALA A 7 -28.39 -9.23 11.84
C ALA A 7 -27.68 -7.86 11.76
N LEU A 8 -28.30 -6.81 12.29
CA LEU A 8 -27.76 -5.46 12.23
C LEU A 8 -26.78 -5.25 13.41
N THR A 9 -25.64 -4.61 13.14
CA THR A 9 -24.58 -4.28 14.12
C THR A 9 -24.45 -2.75 14.29
N PRO A 10 -25.43 -2.07 14.91
CA PRO A 10 -25.47 -0.60 14.97
C PRO A 10 -24.28 0.05 15.71
N ASP A 11 -23.58 -0.70 16.56
CA ASP A 11 -22.42 -0.22 17.32
C ASP A 11 -21.08 -0.33 16.56
N GLN A 12 -21.07 -0.96 15.37
CA GLN A 12 -19.85 -1.22 14.62
C GLN A 12 -19.25 0.03 13.97
N SER A 13 -20.08 0.94 13.47
CA SER A 13 -19.63 2.25 12.95
C SER A 13 -20.81 3.23 12.82
N PRO A 14 -20.55 4.55 12.71
CA PRO A 14 -21.60 5.55 12.46
C PRO A 14 -22.45 5.24 11.22
N GLN A 15 -21.86 4.59 10.22
CA GLN A 15 -22.55 4.13 9.01
C GLN A 15 -23.48 2.94 9.26
N HIS A 16 -23.07 1.96 10.07
CA HIS A 16 -23.96 0.86 10.48
C HIS A 16 -25.12 1.37 11.34
N ARG A 17 -24.86 2.38 12.18
CA ARG A 17 -25.89 3.09 12.94
C ARG A 17 -26.91 3.78 12.02
N LEU A 18 -26.44 4.50 10.99
CA LEU A 18 -27.32 5.11 9.99
C LEU A 18 -28.16 4.06 9.27
N GLY A 19 -27.56 2.95 8.82
CA GLY A 19 -28.27 1.86 8.16
C GLY A 19 -29.34 1.21 9.04
N TYR A 20 -29.01 0.98 10.31
CA TYR A 20 -29.96 0.50 11.31
C TYR A 20 -31.16 1.44 11.48
N VAL A 21 -30.93 2.75 11.63
CA VAL A 21 -32.01 3.74 11.80
C VAL A 21 -32.89 3.84 10.55
N ILE A 22 -32.31 3.79 9.34
CA ILE A 22 -33.08 3.76 8.09
C ILE A 22 -34.04 2.56 8.07
N ARG A 23 -33.54 1.38 8.48
CA ARG A 23 -34.33 0.15 8.53
C ARG A 23 -35.45 0.22 9.56
N GLU A 24 -35.16 0.68 10.77
CA GLU A 24 -36.16 0.87 11.84
C GLU A 24 -37.27 1.84 11.40
N LEU A 25 -36.90 2.99 10.81
CA LEU A 25 -37.87 3.98 10.34
C LEU A 25 -38.70 3.49 9.15
N ARG A 26 -38.13 2.64 8.29
CA ARG A 26 -38.82 2.00 7.18
C ARG A 26 -39.82 0.98 7.70
N GLU A 27 -39.40 0.11 8.61
CA GLU A 27 -40.25 -0.93 9.21
C GLU A 27 -41.39 -0.33 10.04
N ALA A 28 -41.11 0.72 10.82
CA ALA A 28 -42.12 1.48 11.55
C ALA A 28 -43.19 2.13 10.64
N ARG A 29 -42.86 2.37 9.36
CA ARG A 29 -43.79 2.92 8.35
C ARG A 29 -44.46 1.83 7.51
N GLY A 30 -44.21 0.55 7.79
CA GLY A 30 -44.76 -0.57 7.04
C GLY A 30 -44.30 -0.62 5.59
N LEU A 31 -43.16 0.00 5.26
CA LEU A 31 -42.63 0.03 3.90
C LEU A 31 -41.70 -1.16 3.67
N SER A 32 -41.82 -1.82 2.52
CA SER A 32 -40.77 -2.71 2.01
C SER A 32 -39.61 -1.89 1.43
N MET A 33 -38.42 -2.49 1.31
CA MET A 33 -37.27 -1.85 0.64
C MET A 33 -37.62 -1.42 -0.80
N ARG A 34 -38.46 -2.18 -1.52
CA ARG A 34 -38.90 -1.83 -2.88
C ARG A 34 -39.81 -0.61 -2.90
N GLU A 35 -40.68 -0.46 -1.91
CA GLU A 35 -41.55 0.71 -1.80
C GLU A 35 -40.79 1.96 -1.38
N LEU A 36 -39.79 1.82 -0.49
CA LEU A 36 -38.90 2.93 -0.15
C LEU A 36 -38.06 3.36 -1.36
N ALA A 37 -37.50 2.39 -2.11
CA ALA A 37 -36.77 2.64 -3.34
C ALA A 37 -37.62 3.39 -4.39
N ALA A 38 -38.87 2.96 -4.58
CA ALA A 38 -39.81 3.62 -5.48
C ALA A 38 -40.16 5.05 -5.04
N LYS A 39 -40.34 5.29 -3.73
CA LYS A 39 -40.65 6.63 -3.17
C LYS A 39 -39.48 7.60 -3.24
N THR A 40 -38.25 7.11 -3.27
CA THR A 40 -37.01 7.92 -3.27
C THR A 40 -36.33 7.95 -4.64
N PHE A 41 -36.91 7.30 -5.66
CA PHE A 41 -36.37 7.19 -7.02
C PHE A 41 -34.96 6.58 -7.08
N VAL A 42 -34.66 5.64 -6.18
CA VAL A 42 -33.38 4.90 -6.15
C VAL A 42 -33.60 3.42 -6.38
N SER A 43 -32.53 2.67 -6.66
CA SER A 43 -32.65 1.22 -6.85
C SER A 43 -32.81 0.48 -5.52
N HIS A 44 -33.54 -0.64 -5.55
CA HIS A 44 -33.69 -1.53 -4.38
C HIS A 44 -32.36 -1.95 -3.77
N SER A 45 -31.37 -2.30 -4.61
CA SER A 45 -30.04 -2.69 -4.16
C SER A 45 -29.29 -1.55 -3.45
N LYS A 46 -29.63 -0.29 -3.76
CA LYS A 46 -29.06 0.88 -3.09
C LYS A 46 -29.63 1.05 -1.68
N VAL A 47 -30.94 0.91 -1.52
CA VAL A 47 -31.60 0.88 -0.20
C VAL A 47 -31.05 -0.25 0.67
N GLN A 48 -30.87 -1.43 0.09
CA GLN A 48 -30.29 -2.57 0.80
C GLN A 48 -28.87 -2.29 1.32
N ARG A 49 -28.00 -1.68 0.49
CA ARG A 49 -26.64 -1.30 0.90
C ARG A 49 -26.62 -0.23 1.99
N TRP A 50 -27.59 0.69 1.97
CA TRP A 50 -27.76 1.67 3.04
C TRP A 50 -28.15 0.99 4.35
N GLU A 51 -29.17 0.15 4.34
CA GLU A 51 -29.67 -0.53 5.55
C GLU A 51 -28.68 -1.52 6.16
N ASN A 52 -27.86 -2.16 5.33
CA ASN A 52 -26.80 -3.07 5.79
C ASN A 52 -25.60 -2.33 6.41
N GLY A 53 -25.49 -1.00 6.21
CA GLY A 53 -24.28 -0.28 6.56
C GLY A 53 -23.11 -0.56 5.59
N ASP A 54 -23.36 -1.13 4.40
CA ASP A 54 -22.32 -1.40 3.38
C ASP A 54 -21.81 -0.10 2.73
N ARG A 55 -22.71 0.86 2.50
CA ARG A 55 -22.39 2.19 1.97
C ARG A 55 -23.37 3.24 2.50
N PRO A 56 -22.98 4.46 2.88
CA PRO A 56 -23.94 5.52 3.18
C PRO A 56 -24.49 6.16 1.88
N PRO A 57 -25.55 6.98 1.93
CA PRO A 57 -25.95 7.86 0.83
C PRO A 57 -24.74 8.65 0.29
N LYS A 58 -24.62 8.78 -1.03
CA LYS A 58 -23.41 9.36 -1.66
C LYS A 58 -23.36 10.88 -1.53
N ASP A 59 -24.52 11.52 -1.58
CA ASP A 59 -24.65 12.97 -1.55
C ASP A 59 -25.80 13.41 -0.62
N GLN A 60 -25.82 14.72 -0.35
CA GLN A 60 -26.80 15.34 0.52
C GLN A 60 -28.24 15.18 -0.02
N GLY A 61 -28.42 15.16 -1.35
CA GLY A 61 -29.74 15.03 -1.96
C GLY A 61 -30.35 13.65 -1.72
N GLU A 62 -29.54 12.59 -1.75
CA GLU A 62 -29.98 11.22 -1.45
C GLU A 62 -30.45 11.08 0.00
N VAL A 63 -29.70 11.62 0.97
CA VAL A 63 -30.11 11.54 2.38
C VAL A 63 -31.33 12.42 2.67
N GLU A 64 -31.46 13.61 2.06
CA GLU A 64 -32.65 14.46 2.18
C GLU A 64 -33.91 13.80 1.63
N LEU A 65 -33.79 13.06 0.52
CA LEU A 65 -34.90 12.32 -0.08
C LEU A 65 -35.38 11.19 0.83
N ILE A 66 -34.45 10.44 1.44
CA ILE A 66 -34.77 9.36 2.38
C ILE A 66 -35.34 9.92 3.68
N ASP A 67 -34.73 10.97 4.24
CA ASP A 67 -35.20 11.65 5.47
C ASP A 67 -36.64 12.13 5.31
N ARG A 68 -36.96 12.72 4.15
CA ARG A 68 -38.32 13.15 3.82
C ARG A 68 -39.27 11.97 3.62
N ALA A 69 -38.85 10.94 2.89
CA ALA A 69 -39.68 9.76 2.63
C ALA A 69 -39.97 8.96 3.91
N LEU A 70 -39.01 8.95 4.83
CA LEU A 70 -39.08 8.32 6.15
C LEU A 70 -39.40 9.33 7.25
N GLY A 71 -39.91 10.53 6.94
CA GLY A 71 -40.31 11.56 7.92
C GLY A 71 -39.43 11.66 9.16
N ALA A 72 -38.10 11.70 8.97
CA ALA A 72 -37.12 11.63 10.05
C ALA A 72 -36.76 13.02 10.61
N GLY A 73 -37.25 14.10 10.00
CA GLY A 73 -37.20 15.45 10.56
C GLY A 73 -35.80 16.06 10.57
N GLY A 74 -34.92 15.61 9.67
CA GLY A 74 -33.51 16.02 9.59
C GLY A 74 -32.54 15.10 10.32
N PHE A 75 -33.03 14.12 11.10
CA PHE A 75 -32.19 13.24 11.90
C PHE A 75 -31.23 12.38 11.03
N LEU A 76 -31.68 11.90 9.87
CA LEU A 76 -30.80 11.11 8.98
C LEU A 76 -29.73 11.99 8.33
N ILE A 77 -30.04 13.28 8.11
CA ILE A 77 -29.11 14.27 7.56
C ILE A 77 -28.00 14.55 8.57
N GLU A 78 -28.33 14.73 9.86
CA GLU A 78 -27.35 14.93 10.94
C GLU A 78 -26.39 13.74 11.04
N MET A 79 -26.92 12.52 11.05
CA MET A 79 -26.11 11.29 11.09
C MET A 79 -25.22 11.14 9.84
N TRP A 80 -25.71 11.51 8.65
CA TRP A 80 -24.92 11.49 7.43
C TRP A 80 -23.81 12.56 7.41
N GLN A 81 -24.08 13.73 7.99
CA GLN A 81 -23.06 14.77 8.17
C GLN A 81 -21.96 14.34 9.15
N GLU A 82 -22.30 13.60 10.21
CA GLU A 82 -21.31 13.02 11.13
C GLU A 82 -20.37 12.04 10.41
N ILE A 83 -20.92 11.17 9.56
CA ILE A 83 -20.14 10.27 8.70
C ILE A 83 -19.25 11.08 7.74
N SER A 84 -19.78 12.15 7.15
CA SER A 84 -19.07 12.97 6.16
C SER A 84 -17.97 13.84 6.77
N ARG A 85 -18.13 14.28 8.03
CA ARG A 85 -17.11 14.98 8.82
C ARG A 85 -15.96 14.05 9.20
N GLY A 86 -16.23 12.78 9.50
CA GLY A 86 -15.18 11.76 9.70
C GLY A 86 -14.38 11.42 8.43
N VAL A 87 -14.90 11.77 7.24
CA VAL A 87 -14.23 11.58 5.94
C VAL A 87 -13.55 12.88 5.46
N SER A 88 -13.82 14.03 6.10
CA SER A 88 -13.38 15.35 5.66
C SER A 88 -12.85 16.22 6.81
N GLU A 89 -11.61 16.01 7.23
CA GLU A 89 -10.80 17.12 7.78
C GLU A 89 -9.35 17.08 7.26
N PRO A 90 -8.97 18.06 6.42
CA PRO A 90 -7.68 18.72 6.43
C PRO A 90 -7.72 19.88 7.44
N GLY A 91 -7.07 19.71 8.60
CA GLY A 91 -7.03 20.73 9.64
C GLY A 91 -6.11 21.90 9.28
N HIS A 92 -6.69 23.03 8.85
CA HIS A 92 -6.04 24.33 8.93
C HIS A 92 -6.37 24.96 10.28
N VAL A 93 -5.32 25.41 10.96
CA VAL A 93 -5.33 26.05 12.28
C VAL A 93 -6.01 27.42 12.21
N SER A 94 -6.98 27.64 13.11
CA SER A 94 -7.18 28.93 13.79
C SER A 94 -7.92 28.73 15.12
N ASP A 95 -7.53 29.55 16.09
CA ASP A 95 -7.71 29.41 17.54
C ASP A 95 -9.15 29.24 18.06
N GLY A 96 -9.27 28.37 19.06
CA GLY A 96 -10.37 28.29 20.01
C GLY A 96 -10.01 27.29 21.12
N ALA A 97 -9.61 27.80 22.28
CA ALA A 97 -9.08 27.03 23.38
C ALA A 97 -9.97 25.85 23.85
N SER A 98 -9.28 24.73 24.11
CA SER A 98 -9.59 23.63 25.04
C SER A 98 -10.87 22.80 24.86
N HIS A 99 -10.70 21.51 24.54
CA HIS A 99 -11.01 20.40 25.47
C HIS A 99 -10.19 19.14 25.09
N VAL A 100 -9.29 18.73 25.98
CA VAL A 100 -8.26 17.68 25.80
C VAL A 100 -8.79 16.27 26.18
N SER A 101 -10.10 16.09 26.32
CA SER A 101 -10.69 14.82 26.75
C SER A 101 -11.02 13.86 25.60
N ASP A 102 -11.33 14.35 24.40
CA ASP A 102 -12.03 13.50 23.42
C ASP A 102 -11.08 12.81 22.43
N THR A 103 -9.89 13.38 22.19
CA THR A 103 -8.83 12.73 21.40
C THR A 103 -8.24 11.48 22.09
N SER A 104 -8.46 11.33 23.40
CA SER A 104 -7.94 10.20 24.19
C SER A 104 -8.74 8.91 23.97
N LEU A 105 -10.03 9.01 23.62
CA LEU A 105 -10.90 7.85 23.46
C LEU A 105 -10.79 7.22 22.07
N ASP A 106 -10.69 8.03 21.01
CA ASP A 106 -10.49 7.52 19.64
C ASP A 106 -9.11 6.88 19.44
N LEU A 107 -8.08 7.41 20.13
CA LEU A 107 -6.73 6.84 20.14
C LEU A 107 -6.68 5.49 20.90
N ALA A 108 -7.47 5.34 21.97
CA ALA A 108 -7.55 4.10 22.73
C ALA A 108 -8.32 3.00 21.98
N THR A 109 -9.28 3.38 21.14
CA THR A 109 -10.14 2.43 20.40
C THR A 109 -9.43 1.89 19.16
N ALA A 110 -8.74 2.75 18.39
CA ALA A 110 -7.93 2.32 17.25
C ALA A 110 -6.72 1.43 17.63
N LEU A 111 -6.20 1.58 18.85
CA LEU A 111 -5.15 0.71 19.40
C LEU A 111 -5.71 -0.61 19.96
N SER A 112 -6.97 -0.65 20.42
CA SER A 112 -7.60 -1.89 20.92
C SER A 112 -7.88 -2.90 19.81
N GLU A 113 -8.29 -2.46 18.63
CA GLU A 113 -8.62 -3.36 17.51
C GLU A 113 -7.37 -3.97 16.85
N ALA A 114 -6.20 -3.34 17.00
CA ALA A 114 -4.91 -3.89 16.59
C ALA A 114 -4.25 -4.79 17.66
N ALA A 115 -4.77 -4.82 18.89
CA ALA A 115 -4.12 -5.39 20.08
C ALA A 115 -4.64 -6.78 20.50
N ALA A 116 -4.94 -7.66 19.55
CA ALA A 116 -5.23 -9.07 19.85
C ALA A 116 -3.97 -9.96 19.96
N SER A 117 -2.82 -9.39 20.32
CA SER A 117 -1.59 -10.13 20.60
C SER A 117 -0.99 -9.66 21.94
N ASP A 118 -0.83 -10.61 22.86
CA ASP A 118 -0.33 -10.41 24.22
C ASP A 118 1.09 -9.79 24.21
N GLY A 119 1.20 -8.46 24.27
CA GLY A 119 2.55 -7.86 24.32
C GLY A 119 2.76 -6.37 24.51
N GLU A 120 1.86 -5.44 24.16
CA GLU A 120 2.30 -4.03 23.95
C GLU A 120 1.69 -2.95 24.85
N GLY A 121 2.52 -1.91 25.04
CA GLY A 121 2.45 -0.88 26.07
C GLY A 121 1.60 0.36 25.77
N ILE A 122 1.72 1.38 26.63
CA ILE A 122 1.01 2.66 26.58
C ILE A 122 1.81 3.65 25.73
N PHE A 123 1.19 4.36 24.79
CA PHE A 123 1.88 5.36 23.97
C PHE A 123 1.60 6.79 24.46
N VAL A 124 2.64 7.62 24.60
CA VAL A 124 2.53 9.01 25.04
C VAL A 124 3.21 9.94 24.01
N PRO A 125 2.54 10.98 23.51
CA PRO A 125 3.17 11.97 22.64
C PRO A 125 4.20 12.79 23.43
N ARG A 126 5.40 12.96 22.87
CA ARG A 126 6.47 13.82 23.41
C ARG A 126 7.02 14.72 22.32
N ARG A 127 7.21 16.00 22.62
CA ARG A 127 7.91 16.95 21.76
C ARG A 127 9.42 16.90 22.04
N LEU A 128 10.23 16.77 20.99
CA LEU A 128 11.70 16.89 21.05
C LEU A 128 12.11 18.36 21.09
N ASP A 129 13.36 18.63 21.48
CA ASP A 129 13.93 19.99 21.59
C ASP A 129 13.92 20.74 20.25
N ASP A 130 13.85 19.96 19.18
CA ASP A 130 13.88 20.34 17.78
C ASP A 130 12.48 20.69 17.21
N GLY A 131 11.43 20.59 18.03
CA GLY A 131 10.03 20.87 17.69
C GLY A 131 9.22 19.66 17.21
N THR A 132 9.87 18.54 16.86
CA THR A 132 9.24 17.33 16.32
C THR A 132 8.45 16.60 17.40
N VAL A 133 7.25 16.10 17.09
CA VAL A 133 6.45 15.28 18.00
C VAL A 133 6.67 13.79 17.67
N VAL A 134 7.09 13.02 18.66
CA VAL A 134 7.30 11.57 18.56
C VAL A 134 6.43 10.83 19.58
N LEU A 135 6.03 9.61 19.26
CA LEU A 135 5.31 8.75 20.20
C LEU A 135 6.32 7.92 21.02
N VAL A 136 6.14 7.88 22.34
CA VAL A 136 6.96 7.07 23.25
C VAL A 136 6.13 5.88 23.71
N ALA A 137 6.58 4.66 23.44
CA ALA A 137 5.96 3.44 23.94
C ALA A 137 6.44 3.15 25.37
N LEU A 138 5.53 2.92 26.32
CA LEU A 138 5.82 2.62 27.72
C LEU A 138 5.35 1.20 28.08
N ASP A 139 6.23 0.39 28.67
CA ASP A 139 5.86 -0.94 29.18
C ASP A 139 4.79 -0.84 30.31
N ARG A 140 3.65 -1.51 30.10
CA ARG A 140 2.52 -1.57 31.04
C ARG A 140 2.90 -2.17 32.41
N ARG A 141 3.80 -3.15 32.44
CA ARG A 141 4.32 -3.78 33.67
C ARG A 141 5.29 -2.88 34.42
N ALA A 142 6.05 -2.04 33.71
CA ALA A 142 6.90 -1.02 34.34
C ALA A 142 6.05 0.07 35.01
N LEU A 143 4.97 0.51 34.35
CA LEU A 143 4.03 1.49 34.89
C LEU A 143 3.28 0.98 36.12
N LEU A 144 2.84 -0.29 36.10
CA LEU A 144 2.16 -0.93 37.23
C LEU A 144 3.11 -1.17 38.43
N ARG A 145 4.38 -1.53 38.19
CA ARG A 145 5.39 -1.63 39.26
C ARG A 145 5.76 -0.28 39.86
N ALA A 146 5.64 0.80 39.10
CA ALA A 146 5.83 2.17 39.58
C ALA A 146 4.62 2.73 40.37
N GLY A 147 3.55 1.93 40.55
CA GLY A 147 2.42 2.29 41.41
C GLY A 147 1.51 3.41 40.88
N ALA A 148 1.65 3.81 39.61
CA ALA A 148 0.93 4.94 39.03
C ALA A 148 -0.29 4.47 38.22
N GLY A 149 -1.46 4.47 38.84
CA GLY A 149 -2.74 4.43 38.12
C GLY A 149 -2.99 5.76 37.41
N PHE A 150 -3.53 5.71 36.18
CA PHE A 150 -3.76 6.86 35.31
C PHE A 150 -4.55 8.04 35.93
N GLY A 151 -5.31 7.81 37.01
CA GLY A 151 -6.06 8.86 37.69
C GLY A 151 -5.33 9.61 38.83
N ALA A 152 -4.18 9.12 39.31
CA ALA A 152 -3.57 9.66 40.55
C ALA A 152 -2.24 10.40 40.34
N ALA A 153 -1.48 10.09 39.28
CA ALA A 153 -0.14 10.68 39.09
C ALA A 153 -0.20 12.16 38.66
N ALA A 154 -1.25 12.59 37.96
CA ALA A 154 -1.43 13.99 37.57
C ALA A 154 -1.80 14.92 38.75
N VAL A 155 -2.26 14.36 39.88
CA VAL A 155 -2.76 15.15 41.02
C VAL A 155 -1.80 15.15 42.23
N ALA A 156 -0.90 14.17 42.34
CA ALA A 156 -0.17 13.92 43.59
C ALA A 156 1.30 14.35 43.63
N GLY A 157 1.85 15.02 42.61
CA GLY A 157 3.18 15.64 42.69
C GLY A 157 4.33 14.70 43.10
N PHE A 158 4.21 13.38 42.88
CA PHE A 158 5.29 12.45 43.14
C PHE A 158 6.44 12.73 42.16
N PRO A 159 7.70 12.69 42.64
CA PRO A 159 8.84 12.85 41.75
C PRO A 159 8.83 11.68 40.78
N MET A 160 8.52 11.97 39.52
CA MET A 160 8.85 11.08 38.41
C MET A 160 10.31 10.68 38.60
N PRO A 161 10.67 9.38 38.50
CA PRO A 161 12.07 9.00 38.51
C PRO A 161 12.72 9.86 37.44
N ALA A 162 13.73 10.65 37.85
CA ALA A 162 14.37 11.64 37.02
C ALA A 162 14.55 11.04 35.64
N SER A 163 13.76 11.53 34.67
CA SER A 163 13.91 11.10 33.30
C SER A 163 15.36 11.39 32.99
N ALA A 164 16.16 10.35 32.73
CA ALA A 164 17.43 10.57 32.07
C ALA A 164 17.12 11.53 30.92
N ALA A 165 17.83 12.65 30.87
CA ALA A 165 17.65 13.65 29.84
C ALA A 165 17.90 12.96 28.49
N VAL A 166 16.84 12.47 27.85
CA VAL A 166 16.89 11.90 26.50
C VAL A 166 16.68 13.07 25.54
N ALA A 167 17.77 13.80 25.33
CA ALA A 167 18.14 14.44 24.07
C ALA A 167 18.94 13.40 23.27
N ASP A 168 18.89 13.27 21.95
CA ASP A 168 18.23 14.00 20.88
C ASP A 168 18.03 13.02 19.71
N ASP A 169 17.37 13.44 18.62
CA ASP A 169 17.55 12.84 17.29
C ASP A 169 18.90 13.36 16.73
N PRO A 170 20.04 12.73 17.07
CA PRO A 170 21.33 13.42 17.01
C PRO A 170 21.82 13.61 15.57
N PHE A 171 21.21 12.89 14.63
CA PHE A 171 21.50 12.97 13.21
C PHE A 171 20.39 13.68 12.42
N GLY A 172 19.29 14.09 13.07
CA GLY A 172 18.12 14.68 12.41
C GLY A 172 17.33 13.69 11.54
N PHE A 173 17.43 12.38 11.81
CA PHE A 173 16.77 11.34 11.01
C PHE A 173 15.26 11.43 11.10
N ALA A 174 14.71 11.59 12.31
CA ALA A 174 13.28 11.56 12.52
C ALA A 174 12.59 12.75 11.85
N ARG A 175 13.19 13.95 11.98
CA ARG A 175 12.73 15.13 11.26
C ARG A 175 12.77 14.91 9.74
N SER A 176 13.94 14.56 9.20
CA SER A 176 14.12 14.38 7.75
C SER A 176 13.17 13.34 7.16
N ALA A 177 12.99 12.20 7.83
CA ALA A 177 12.12 11.12 7.37
C ALA A 177 10.64 11.50 7.41
N THR A 178 10.17 12.16 8.47
CA THR A 178 8.75 12.56 8.61
C THR A 178 8.38 13.76 7.74
N GLU A 179 9.32 14.64 7.43
CA GLU A 179 9.14 15.71 6.42
C GLU A 179 9.09 15.15 5.00
N SER A 180 9.90 14.13 4.70
CA SER A 180 10.00 13.55 3.35
C SER A 180 8.85 12.62 3.01
N TRP A 181 8.36 11.84 3.99
CA TRP A 181 7.36 10.80 3.76
C TRP A 181 6.16 10.97 4.68
N SER A 182 5.13 11.63 4.15
CA SER A 182 3.85 11.78 4.84
C SER A 182 3.26 10.41 5.18
N GLY A 183 2.85 10.23 6.43
CA GLY A 183 2.29 8.98 6.94
C GLY A 183 3.29 8.02 7.59
N LEU A 184 4.60 8.20 7.40
CA LEU A 184 5.61 7.49 8.19
C LEU A 184 5.50 7.94 9.66
N ARG A 185 5.36 6.99 10.58
CA ARG A 185 5.34 7.27 12.02
C ARG A 185 6.58 6.71 12.68
N LEU A 186 7.26 7.52 13.47
CA LEU A 186 8.43 7.13 14.25
C LEU A 186 8.10 7.18 15.74
N SER A 187 8.51 6.14 16.45
CA SER A 187 8.38 6.03 17.90
C SER A 187 9.66 5.50 18.52
N ARG A 188 9.92 5.86 19.78
CA ARG A 188 11.07 5.32 20.51
C ARG A 188 10.66 4.14 21.39
N PRO A 189 11.40 3.01 21.36
CA PRO A 189 11.16 1.92 22.29
C PRO A 189 11.58 2.28 23.72
N ALA A 190 10.81 1.84 24.71
CA ALA A 190 11.24 1.83 26.10
C ALA A 190 11.00 0.45 26.74
N PRO A 191 12.06 -0.27 27.14
CA PRO A 191 13.48 0.08 27.02
C PRO A 191 13.98 -0.04 25.56
N GLU A 192 15.04 0.70 25.22
CA GLU A 192 15.49 0.87 23.82
C GLU A 192 15.98 -0.42 23.16
N PHE A 193 16.53 -1.37 23.92
CA PHE A 193 16.83 -2.71 23.40
C PHE A 193 17.73 -2.73 22.15
N GLY A 194 18.59 -1.72 22.02
CA GLY A 194 19.46 -1.50 20.86
C GLY A 194 18.77 -0.89 19.63
N VAL A 195 17.49 -0.54 19.71
CA VAL A 195 16.71 0.12 18.66
C VAL A 195 16.64 1.62 18.94
N ASP A 196 16.94 2.44 17.93
CA ASP A 196 16.80 3.90 18.02
C ASP A 196 15.35 4.32 17.73
N TRP A 197 14.74 3.71 16.71
CA TRP A 197 13.38 4.03 16.27
C TRP A 197 12.61 2.78 15.85
N HIS A 198 11.34 2.72 16.23
CA HIS A 198 10.34 1.93 15.55
C HIS A 198 9.64 2.79 14.51
N ALA A 199 9.76 2.38 13.25
CA ALA A 199 9.08 2.99 12.13
C ALA A 199 7.85 2.18 11.76
N LEU A 200 6.69 2.82 11.75
CA LEU A 200 5.47 2.28 11.15
C LEU A 200 5.33 2.90 9.76
N LEU A 201 5.63 2.09 8.75
CA LEU A 201 5.36 2.42 7.36
C LEU A 201 3.84 2.48 7.17
N PRO A 202 3.32 3.52 6.50
CA PRO A 202 1.89 3.63 6.28
C PRO A 202 1.39 2.44 5.45
N GLY A 203 0.15 2.02 5.74
CA GLY A 203 -0.58 1.14 4.85
C GLY A 203 -1.01 1.87 3.57
N GLY A 204 -1.92 1.23 2.85
CA GLY A 204 -2.53 1.76 1.65
C GLY A 204 -4.01 1.37 1.60
N ARG A 205 -4.56 1.26 0.40
CA ARG A 205 -5.93 0.78 0.18
C ARG A 205 -6.07 -0.71 0.49
N SER A 206 -5.03 -1.48 0.21
CA SER A 206 -5.00 -2.94 0.36
C SER A 206 -3.96 -3.39 1.38
N MET A 207 -2.98 -2.55 1.68
CA MET A 207 -1.91 -2.81 2.65
C MET A 207 -2.27 -2.28 4.04
N LEU A 208 -1.92 -3.01 5.10
CA LEU A 208 -2.22 -2.64 6.49
C LEU A 208 -1.16 -1.76 7.15
N GLY A 209 0.01 -1.61 6.54
CA GLY A 209 1.19 -1.02 7.16
C GLY A 209 2.20 -2.10 7.58
N SER A 210 3.44 -1.70 7.80
CA SER A 210 4.54 -2.59 8.19
C SER A 210 5.44 -1.90 9.22
N GLN A 211 5.97 -2.68 10.16
CA GLN A 211 6.85 -2.19 11.22
C GLN A 211 8.31 -2.52 10.93
N LEU A 212 9.17 -1.52 11.07
CA LEU A 212 10.62 -1.64 10.97
C LEU A 212 11.27 -1.19 12.28
N SER A 213 12.33 -1.87 12.69
CA SER A 213 13.22 -1.36 13.74
C SER A 213 14.44 -0.73 13.09
N LEU A 214 14.84 0.45 13.55
CA LEU A 214 15.93 1.22 12.97
C LEU A 214 17.01 1.44 14.01
N GLN A 215 18.26 1.35 13.56
CA GLN A 215 19.42 1.77 14.33
C GLN A 215 20.26 2.73 13.49
N VAL A 216 20.47 3.95 13.99
CA VAL A 216 21.07 5.07 13.24
C VAL A 216 22.46 5.38 13.79
N HIS A 217 23.45 5.45 12.92
CA HIS A 217 24.86 5.61 13.27
C HIS A 217 25.56 6.62 12.37
N PRO A 218 26.66 7.24 12.83
CA PRO A 218 27.47 8.10 11.97
C PRO A 218 28.11 7.27 10.84
N ALA A 219 28.19 7.86 9.66
CA ALA A 219 28.80 7.25 8.50
C ALA A 219 29.66 8.25 7.72
N ARG A 220 30.60 7.72 6.94
CA ARG A 220 31.44 8.49 6.02
C ARG A 220 31.42 7.88 4.63
N ILE A 221 31.65 8.69 3.62
CA ILE A 221 31.84 8.18 2.24
C ILE A 221 33.33 8.02 1.99
N GLU A 222 33.75 6.80 1.68
CA GLU A 222 35.13 6.44 1.39
C GLU A 222 35.17 5.52 0.16
N GLY A 223 35.92 5.91 -0.88
CA GLY A 223 36.06 5.10 -2.09
C GLY A 223 34.73 4.78 -2.80
N GLY A 224 33.73 5.67 -2.73
CA GLY A 224 32.40 5.46 -3.31
C GLY A 224 31.51 4.49 -2.52
N ARG A 225 31.88 4.16 -1.27
CA ARG A 225 31.08 3.36 -0.34
C ARG A 225 30.76 4.17 0.90
N VAL A 226 29.65 3.85 1.52
CA VAL A 226 29.25 4.40 2.82
C VAL A 226 29.76 3.45 3.90
N ILE A 227 30.63 3.95 4.77
CA ILE A 227 31.17 3.21 5.91
C ILE A 227 30.42 3.65 7.15
N VAL A 228 29.51 2.80 7.62
CA VAL A 228 28.73 3.02 8.84
C VAL A 228 29.57 2.60 10.04
N SER A 229 29.83 3.53 10.96
CA SER A 229 30.65 3.30 12.14
C SER A 229 29.74 3.03 13.33
N VAL A 230 29.83 1.83 13.89
CA VAL A 230 29.00 1.32 14.98
C VAL A 230 29.84 1.30 16.27
N PRO A 231 29.70 2.29 17.17
CA PRO A 231 30.58 2.43 18.34
C PRO A 231 30.36 1.34 19.39
N ASP A 232 29.10 0.94 19.61
CA ASP A 232 28.72 -0.09 20.58
C ASP A 232 28.37 -1.39 19.84
N GLN A 233 29.35 -2.30 19.83
CA GLN A 233 29.20 -3.62 19.22
C GLN A 233 28.07 -4.43 19.85
N ARG A 234 27.95 -4.42 21.18
CA ARG A 234 26.93 -5.24 21.87
C ARG A 234 25.53 -4.76 21.53
N ARG A 235 25.34 -3.43 21.45
CA ARG A 235 24.08 -2.81 21.03
C ARG A 235 23.70 -3.22 19.60
N ALA A 236 24.66 -3.23 18.69
CA ALA A 236 24.43 -3.64 17.31
C ALA A 236 24.25 -5.15 17.17
N GLU A 237 24.92 -5.99 17.95
CA GLU A 237 24.68 -7.43 17.96
C GLU A 237 23.29 -7.77 18.52
N GLU A 238 22.83 -7.06 19.56
CA GLU A 238 21.49 -7.24 20.13
C GLU A 238 20.39 -6.83 19.14
N PHE A 239 20.56 -5.70 18.44
CA PHE A 239 19.69 -5.29 17.33
C PHE A 239 19.76 -6.31 16.18
N LEU A 240 21.01 -6.59 15.78
CA LEU A 240 21.51 -7.58 14.85
C LEU A 240 20.75 -8.89 14.92
N ALA A 241 20.66 -9.48 16.10
CA ALA A 241 20.23 -10.86 16.32
C ALA A 241 18.71 -11.06 16.18
N ARG A 242 17.91 -9.99 16.20
CA ARG A 242 16.45 -10.09 16.26
C ARG A 242 15.85 -10.62 14.95
N PRO A 243 14.73 -11.36 15.02
CA PRO A 243 14.09 -11.93 13.84
C PRO A 243 13.20 -10.94 13.07
N HIS A 244 12.92 -9.76 13.64
CA HIS A 244 12.11 -8.73 13.00
C HIS A 244 12.87 -8.03 11.87
N ARG A 245 12.13 -7.31 11.02
CA ARG A 245 12.72 -6.47 9.98
C ARG A 245 13.43 -5.28 10.61
N GLY A 246 14.75 -5.25 10.48
CA GLY A 246 15.60 -4.20 11.04
C GLY A 246 16.42 -3.53 9.93
N LEU A 247 16.60 -2.21 10.00
CA LEU A 247 17.51 -1.47 9.12
C LEU A 247 18.62 -0.81 9.94
N LEU A 248 19.86 -1.01 9.50
CA LEU A 248 21.00 -0.21 9.94
C LEU A 248 21.08 1.02 9.04
N VAL A 249 21.05 2.22 9.61
CA VAL A 249 21.03 3.49 8.88
C VAL A 249 22.33 4.25 9.16
N GLY A 250 23.08 4.57 8.12
CA GLY A 250 24.25 5.44 8.19
C GLY A 250 23.89 6.89 7.88
N ALA A 251 24.22 7.81 8.78
CA ALA A 251 24.05 9.25 8.61
C ALA A 251 25.38 9.89 8.17
N VAL A 252 25.39 10.49 6.98
CA VAL A 252 26.55 11.21 6.42
C VAL A 252 26.20 12.69 6.39
N ASP A 253 26.95 13.51 7.12
CA ASP A 253 26.84 14.97 7.03
C ASP A 253 27.62 15.47 5.81
N THR A 254 26.90 16.09 4.87
CA THR A 254 27.47 16.75 3.69
C THR A 254 27.08 18.23 3.70
N GLY A 255 27.98 19.07 4.22
CA GLY A 255 27.88 20.52 4.10
C GLY A 255 26.62 21.12 4.74
N GLY A 256 26.15 20.55 5.87
CA GLY A 256 24.95 21.02 6.57
C GLY A 256 23.65 20.33 6.16
N THR A 257 23.72 19.34 5.27
CA THR A 257 22.62 18.42 4.97
C THR A 257 23.05 16.99 5.26
N THR A 258 22.33 16.34 6.19
CA THR A 258 22.52 14.92 6.49
C THR A 258 21.83 14.07 5.44
N ARG A 259 22.55 13.11 4.87
CA ARG A 259 22.01 12.06 4.01
C ARG A 259 22.02 10.73 4.75
N PHE A 260 21.00 9.93 4.51
CA PHE A 260 20.83 8.65 5.18
C PHE A 260 20.98 7.49 4.20
N TYR A 261 21.63 6.42 4.60
CA TYR A 261 21.85 5.24 3.78
C TYR A 261 21.43 4.01 4.56
N ALA A 262 20.52 3.20 4.00
CA ALA A 262 19.96 2.04 4.69
C ALA A 262 20.61 0.72 4.23
N LEU A 263 20.74 -0.19 5.18
CA LEU A 263 21.13 -1.57 4.91
C LEU A 263 20.23 -2.51 5.71
N ASP A 264 19.72 -3.55 5.07
CA ASP A 264 18.94 -4.60 5.74
C ASP A 264 19.78 -5.22 6.85
N GLY A 265 19.19 -5.43 8.04
CA GLY A 265 19.89 -5.93 9.21
C GLY A 265 20.56 -7.28 9.00
N ARG A 266 20.00 -8.16 8.16
CA ARG A 266 20.65 -9.44 7.81
C ARG A 266 21.85 -9.22 6.90
N ALA A 267 21.74 -8.31 5.93
CA ALA A 267 22.85 -7.93 5.06
C ALA A 267 23.96 -7.22 5.86
N ALA A 268 23.61 -6.38 6.82
CA ALA A 268 24.52 -5.72 7.74
C ALA A 268 25.24 -6.73 8.63
N ARG A 269 24.52 -7.69 9.22
CA ARG A 269 25.08 -8.78 10.04
C ARG A 269 26.12 -9.59 9.28
N ALA A 270 25.89 -9.87 8.00
CA ALA A 270 26.84 -10.60 7.15
C ALA A 270 28.11 -9.80 6.80
N LYS A 271 28.06 -8.46 6.89
CA LYS A 271 29.13 -7.55 6.47
C LYS A 271 29.86 -6.87 7.64
N LEU A 272 29.46 -7.14 8.87
CA LEU A 272 30.02 -6.52 10.07
C LEU A 272 31.50 -6.91 10.23
N ALA A 273 32.38 -5.93 10.14
CA ALA A 273 33.83 -6.10 10.31
C ALA A 273 34.33 -5.36 11.56
N ARG A 274 35.42 -5.86 12.17
CA ARG A 274 36.06 -5.23 13.34
C ARG A 274 37.29 -4.45 12.90
N ASN A 275 37.30 -3.14 13.13
CA ASN A 275 38.43 -2.26 12.84
C ASN A 275 38.74 -1.42 14.08
N GLY A 276 39.85 -1.71 14.76
CA GLY A 276 40.38 -0.83 15.82
C GLY A 276 39.44 -0.58 17.01
N GLY A 277 38.58 -1.53 17.37
CA GLY A 277 37.62 -1.39 18.47
C GLY A 277 36.25 -0.80 18.09
N VAL A 278 36.08 -0.37 16.84
CA VAL A 278 34.78 0.04 16.27
C VAL A 278 34.34 -1.02 15.25
N CYS A 279 33.04 -1.31 15.23
CA CYS A 279 32.46 -2.15 14.20
C CYS A 279 32.11 -1.31 12.99
N GLU A 280 32.51 -1.73 11.80
CA GLU A 280 32.19 -1.03 10.56
C GLU A 280 31.36 -1.92 9.64
N VAL A 281 30.40 -1.30 8.96
CA VAL A 281 29.59 -1.94 7.91
C VAL A 281 29.65 -1.09 6.66
N ALA A 282 30.03 -1.70 5.55
CA ALA A 282 30.06 -1.04 4.25
C ALA A 282 28.71 -1.22 3.52
N ALA A 283 28.10 -0.11 3.13
CA ALA A 283 26.93 -0.04 2.25
C ALA A 283 27.29 0.70 0.93
N PRO A 284 26.68 0.33 -0.21
CA PRO A 284 26.75 1.14 -1.42
C PRO A 284 26.09 2.51 -1.22
N THR A 285 26.61 3.56 -1.86
CA THR A 285 25.93 4.88 -1.93
C THR A 285 24.58 4.80 -2.66
N ALA A 286 24.36 3.75 -3.46
CA ALA A 286 23.08 3.49 -4.10
C ALA A 286 21.93 3.29 -3.09
N TYR A 287 22.22 2.90 -1.85
CA TYR A 287 21.21 2.68 -0.81
C TYR A 287 20.86 3.95 -0.01
N GLU A 288 21.13 5.13 -0.59
CA GLU A 288 20.61 6.41 -0.08
C GLU A 288 19.09 6.30 0.10
N LEU A 289 18.59 6.67 1.28
CA LEU A 289 17.19 6.73 1.62
C LEU A 289 16.57 7.99 0.99
N ASP A 290 15.95 7.79 -0.16
CA ASP A 290 15.22 8.79 -0.94
C ASP A 290 13.86 8.19 -1.38
N ASP A 291 13.08 8.91 -2.19
CA ASP A 291 11.75 8.43 -2.63
C ASP A 291 11.81 7.08 -3.40
N LEU A 292 12.92 6.78 -4.08
CA LEU A 292 13.07 5.52 -4.82
C LEU A 292 13.27 4.36 -3.86
N THR A 293 14.27 4.44 -2.98
CA THR A 293 14.58 3.36 -2.04
C THR A 293 13.53 3.24 -0.94
N TYR A 294 12.94 4.36 -0.50
CA TYR A 294 11.79 4.35 0.40
C TYR A 294 10.57 3.67 -0.24
N GLY A 295 10.21 3.99 -1.49
CA GLY A 295 9.10 3.33 -2.18
C GLY A 295 9.29 1.82 -2.28
N ILE A 296 10.52 1.38 -2.61
CA ILE A 296 10.88 -0.04 -2.64
C ILE A 296 10.75 -0.67 -1.25
N LEU A 297 11.30 -0.04 -0.20
CA LEU A 297 11.19 -0.51 1.18
C LEU A 297 9.73 -0.59 1.64
N TRP A 298 8.94 0.44 1.34
CA TRP A 298 7.52 0.53 1.68
C TRP A 298 6.72 -0.61 1.06
N ALA A 299 6.82 -0.81 -0.25
CA ALA A 299 6.06 -1.83 -0.96
C ALA A 299 6.49 -3.24 -0.55
N VAL A 300 7.81 -3.51 -0.51
CA VAL A 300 8.31 -4.84 -0.13
C VAL A 300 7.95 -5.17 1.30
N SER A 301 8.12 -4.26 2.26
CA SER A 301 7.84 -4.57 3.67
C SER A 301 6.35 -4.86 3.89
N ASN A 302 5.46 -4.07 3.28
CA ASN A 302 4.01 -4.30 3.35
C ASN A 302 3.58 -5.62 2.73
N TYR A 303 4.03 -5.93 1.51
CA TYR A 303 3.68 -7.20 0.85
C TYR A 303 4.27 -8.41 1.59
N ASP A 304 5.52 -8.31 1.99
CA ASP A 304 6.25 -9.39 2.63
C ASP A 304 5.66 -9.75 3.99
N ASP A 305 5.39 -8.77 4.86
CA ASP A 305 4.81 -9.02 6.17
C ASP A 305 3.37 -9.57 6.06
N ALA A 306 2.54 -9.03 5.15
CA ALA A 306 1.17 -9.52 4.95
C ALA A 306 1.12 -10.93 4.36
N LEU A 307 1.99 -11.25 3.38
CA LEU A 307 2.05 -12.61 2.82
C LEU A 307 2.67 -13.60 3.81
N GLN A 308 3.61 -13.16 4.64
CA GLN A 308 4.20 -14.00 5.68
C GLN A 308 3.20 -14.33 6.79
N ALA A 309 2.31 -13.39 7.15
CA ALA A 309 1.26 -13.63 8.14
C ALA A 309 0.31 -14.76 7.73
N ASP A 310 0.08 -14.91 6.43
CA ASP A 310 -0.89 -15.87 5.87
C ASP A 310 -0.26 -17.06 5.14
N ASP A 311 1.07 -17.25 5.14
CA ASP A 311 1.75 -18.21 4.23
C ASP A 311 1.15 -19.63 4.27
N GLN A 312 0.82 -20.14 5.47
CA GLN A 312 0.19 -21.45 5.61
C GLN A 312 -1.24 -21.46 5.06
N ALA A 313 -2.10 -20.55 5.53
CA ALA A 313 -3.50 -20.47 5.11
C ALA A 313 -3.63 -20.23 3.60
N LEU A 314 -2.74 -19.41 3.03
CA LEU A 314 -2.64 -19.13 1.60
C LEU A 314 -2.23 -20.38 0.81
N SER A 315 -1.28 -21.17 1.33
CA SER A 315 -0.85 -22.43 0.71
C SER A 315 -1.97 -23.48 0.69
N GLU A 316 -2.74 -23.59 1.78
CA GLU A 316 -3.90 -24.49 1.89
C GLU A 316 -5.02 -24.06 0.93
N THR A 317 -5.42 -22.78 0.98
CA THR A 317 -6.43 -22.19 0.10
C THR A 317 -6.08 -22.37 -1.37
N ARG A 318 -4.82 -22.14 -1.74
CA ARG A 318 -4.35 -22.34 -3.12
C ARG A 318 -4.51 -23.79 -3.57
N SER A 319 -4.32 -24.75 -2.68
CA SER A 319 -4.53 -26.18 -2.98
C SER A 319 -5.99 -26.49 -3.22
N ASP A 320 -6.89 -25.98 -2.37
CA ASP A 320 -8.33 -26.22 -2.45
C ASP A 320 -8.93 -25.63 -3.73
N LEU A 321 -8.44 -24.46 -4.14
CA LEU A 321 -8.95 -23.76 -5.32
C LEU A 321 -8.36 -24.28 -6.65
N ARG A 322 -7.48 -25.30 -6.63
CA ARG A 322 -6.95 -25.92 -7.86
C ARG A 322 -8.03 -26.48 -8.77
N ALA A 323 -9.18 -26.89 -8.22
CA ALA A 323 -10.29 -27.40 -9.01
C ALA A 323 -10.81 -26.36 -10.03
N TYR A 324 -10.78 -25.07 -9.68
CA TYR A 324 -11.21 -23.98 -10.55
C TYR A 324 -10.29 -23.77 -11.75
N GLU A 325 -9.04 -24.22 -11.70
CA GLU A 325 -8.06 -24.02 -12.78
C GLU A 325 -8.45 -24.72 -14.07
N ARG A 326 -9.26 -25.78 -13.97
CA ARG A 326 -9.77 -26.55 -15.12
C ARG A 326 -10.96 -25.90 -15.81
N LEU A 327 -11.55 -24.86 -15.21
CA LEU A 327 -12.70 -24.16 -15.78
C LEU A 327 -12.23 -23.07 -16.76
N SER A 328 -12.96 -22.92 -17.86
CA SER A 328 -12.76 -21.81 -18.79
C SER A 328 -13.27 -20.47 -18.23
N ALA A 329 -14.17 -20.53 -17.25
CA ALA A 329 -14.71 -19.38 -16.54
C ALA A 329 -14.81 -19.67 -15.03
N SER A 330 -14.40 -18.72 -14.19
CA SER A 330 -14.63 -18.77 -12.76
C SER A 330 -14.63 -17.37 -12.14
N ALA A 331 -15.56 -17.12 -11.24
CA ALA A 331 -15.59 -15.95 -10.40
C ALA A 331 -15.64 -16.42 -8.95
N VAL A 332 -14.60 -16.12 -8.17
CA VAL A 332 -14.49 -16.58 -6.78
C VAL A 332 -14.54 -15.37 -5.87
N SER A 333 -15.52 -15.37 -4.96
CA SER A 333 -15.67 -14.36 -3.91
C SER A 333 -14.52 -14.45 -2.90
N ARG A 334 -14.21 -13.35 -2.23
CA ARG A 334 -13.26 -13.33 -1.11
C ARG A 334 -13.74 -14.19 0.06
N GLU A 335 -15.06 -14.40 0.19
CA GLU A 335 -15.67 -15.29 1.17
C GLU A 335 -15.27 -16.76 1.03
N ALA A 336 -14.73 -17.17 -0.13
CA ALA A 336 -14.19 -18.51 -0.31
C ALA A 336 -12.88 -18.73 0.47
N ALA A 337 -12.25 -17.64 0.94
CA ALA A 337 -11.03 -17.67 1.74
C ALA A 337 -11.09 -16.59 2.84
N PRO A 338 -12.03 -16.69 3.80
CA PRO A 338 -12.34 -15.61 4.74
C PRO A 338 -11.23 -15.34 5.76
N GLY A 339 -10.31 -16.28 5.95
CA GLY A 339 -9.16 -16.14 6.85
C GLY A 339 -7.93 -15.46 6.24
N LEU A 340 -7.98 -15.10 4.94
CA LEU A 340 -6.87 -14.43 4.28
C LEU A 340 -7.04 -12.90 4.34
N ASN A 341 -5.93 -12.20 4.54
CA ASN A 341 -5.85 -10.76 4.42
C ASN A 341 -5.90 -10.32 2.94
N THR A 342 -6.16 -9.02 2.73
CA THR A 342 -6.37 -8.44 1.40
C THR A 342 -5.18 -8.67 0.46
N VAL A 343 -3.95 -8.57 0.96
CA VAL A 343 -2.74 -8.80 0.16
C VAL A 343 -2.62 -10.26 -0.26
N ALA A 344 -2.95 -11.20 0.62
CA ALA A 344 -2.97 -12.62 0.28
C ALA A 344 -4.05 -12.93 -0.78
N HIS A 345 -5.23 -12.29 -0.71
CA HIS A 345 -6.23 -12.37 -1.80
C HIS A 345 -5.69 -11.79 -3.11
N MET A 346 -5.01 -10.65 -3.08
CA MET A 346 -4.40 -10.03 -4.27
C MET A 346 -3.36 -10.96 -4.91
N TRP A 347 -2.46 -11.54 -4.12
CA TRP A 347 -1.45 -12.47 -4.62
C TRP A 347 -2.10 -13.69 -5.26
N LEU A 348 -3.07 -14.30 -4.57
CA LEU A 348 -3.77 -15.50 -5.03
C LEU A 348 -4.56 -15.25 -6.32
N GLY A 349 -5.34 -14.17 -6.37
CA GLY A 349 -6.06 -13.75 -7.56
C GLY A 349 -5.12 -13.43 -8.72
N SER A 350 -3.99 -12.77 -8.43
CA SER A 350 -3.00 -12.50 -9.45
C SER A 350 -2.36 -13.77 -10.01
N ASP A 351 -1.94 -14.73 -9.17
CA ASP A 351 -1.32 -15.99 -9.60
C ASP A 351 -2.30 -16.78 -10.47
N PHE A 352 -3.56 -16.85 -10.04
CA PHE A 352 -4.62 -17.53 -10.77
C PHE A 352 -4.86 -16.91 -12.15
N CYS A 353 -5.03 -15.58 -12.22
CA CYS A 353 -5.20 -14.84 -13.48
C CYS A 353 -4.00 -15.00 -14.42
N ALA A 354 -2.77 -14.91 -13.92
CA ALA A 354 -1.56 -15.09 -14.72
C ALA A 354 -1.49 -16.48 -15.36
N ARG A 355 -1.78 -17.53 -14.57
CA ARG A 355 -1.81 -18.91 -15.07
C ARG A 355 -2.97 -19.16 -16.02
N HIS A 356 -4.12 -18.52 -15.80
CA HIS A 356 -5.27 -18.61 -16.70
C HIS A 356 -4.95 -18.01 -18.08
N ILE A 357 -4.37 -16.80 -18.12
CA ILE A 357 -3.93 -16.17 -19.37
C ILE A 357 -2.92 -17.05 -20.11
N LEU A 358 -1.90 -17.56 -19.42
CA LEU A 358 -0.88 -18.42 -20.06
C LEU A 358 -1.46 -19.71 -20.65
N ARG A 359 -2.53 -20.26 -20.07
CA ARG A 359 -3.23 -21.42 -20.62
C ARG A 359 -4.05 -21.08 -21.88
N ALA A 360 -4.67 -19.91 -21.90
CA ALA A 360 -5.51 -19.48 -23.02
C ALA A 360 -4.70 -18.90 -24.22
N LEU A 361 -3.50 -18.39 -23.96
CA LEU A 361 -2.66 -17.69 -24.95
C LEU A 361 -2.39 -18.48 -26.24
N PRO A 362 -2.08 -19.80 -26.22
CA PRO A 362 -1.79 -20.57 -27.44
C PRO A 362 -2.96 -20.63 -28.44
N ASP A 363 -4.20 -20.47 -27.97
CA ASP A 363 -5.41 -20.58 -28.79
C ASP A 363 -5.85 -19.22 -29.39
N LEU A 364 -5.16 -18.13 -29.00
CA LEU A 364 -5.43 -16.79 -29.53
C LEU A 364 -4.90 -16.66 -30.97
N PRO A 365 -5.78 -16.31 -31.93
CA PRO A 365 -5.51 -16.38 -33.38
C PRO A 365 -4.58 -15.28 -33.91
N THR A 366 -4.44 -14.20 -33.15
CA THR A 366 -3.80 -12.94 -33.53
C THR A 366 -3.05 -12.40 -32.32
N LEU A 367 -2.11 -11.50 -32.57
CA LEU A 367 -1.40 -10.79 -31.51
C LEU A 367 -2.42 -10.02 -30.65
N PRO A 368 -2.57 -10.37 -29.36
CA PRO A 368 -3.60 -9.77 -28.54
C PRO A 368 -3.15 -8.43 -27.94
N ALA A 369 -4.14 -7.58 -27.65
CA ALA A 369 -3.96 -6.39 -26.82
C ALA A 369 -4.32 -6.71 -25.37
N PHE A 370 -3.53 -6.21 -24.43
CA PHE A 370 -3.76 -6.40 -23.00
C PHE A 370 -4.31 -5.13 -22.38
N TRP A 371 -5.16 -5.28 -21.37
CA TRP A 371 -5.62 -4.20 -20.51
C TRP A 371 -5.40 -4.57 -19.06
N THR A 372 -4.94 -3.61 -18.27
CA THR A 372 -4.66 -3.82 -16.84
C THR A 372 -5.32 -2.73 -16.00
N ARG A 373 -5.65 -3.06 -14.76
CA ARG A 373 -6.50 -2.21 -13.90
C ARG A 373 -5.73 -1.41 -12.86
N GLU A 374 -4.44 -1.64 -12.70
CA GLU A 374 -3.62 -0.96 -11.71
C GLU A 374 -3.47 0.52 -12.08
N GLN A 375 -3.72 1.41 -11.12
CA GLN A 375 -3.65 2.87 -11.32
C GLN A 375 -2.66 3.55 -10.38
N ARG A 376 -2.31 2.89 -9.26
CA ARG A 376 -1.43 3.44 -8.22
C ARG A 376 -0.19 2.59 -8.04
N GLY A 377 0.83 3.18 -7.40
CA GLY A 377 2.07 2.50 -7.08
C GLY A 377 1.87 1.28 -6.18
N GLU A 378 0.94 1.37 -5.23
CA GLU A 378 0.52 0.23 -4.41
C GLU A 378 0.16 -0.99 -5.27
N GLU A 379 -0.78 -0.83 -6.20
CA GLU A 379 -1.29 -1.91 -7.05
C GLU A 379 -0.24 -2.34 -8.08
N ALA A 380 0.42 -1.38 -8.73
CA ALA A 380 1.39 -1.63 -9.78
C ALA A 380 2.67 -2.31 -9.26
N SER A 381 3.07 -2.05 -8.02
CA SER A 381 4.26 -2.67 -7.42
C SER A 381 4.14 -4.20 -7.26
N ALA A 382 2.92 -4.77 -7.31
CA ALA A 382 2.74 -6.22 -7.42
C ALA A 382 3.44 -6.81 -8.65
N TRP A 383 3.50 -6.08 -9.79
CA TRP A 383 4.23 -6.51 -10.99
C TRP A 383 5.74 -6.64 -10.77
N LEU A 384 6.28 -5.85 -9.84
CA LEU A 384 7.70 -5.81 -9.51
C LEU A 384 8.08 -6.86 -8.44
N ILE A 385 7.15 -7.13 -7.52
CA ILE A 385 7.43 -7.76 -6.22
C ILE A 385 6.89 -9.19 -6.13
N PHE A 386 5.72 -9.50 -6.70
CA PHE A 386 5.20 -10.87 -6.64
C PHE A 386 6.08 -11.81 -7.46
N ASP A 387 6.48 -12.91 -6.84
CA ASP A 387 7.46 -13.86 -7.39
C ASP A 387 7.07 -14.41 -8.77
N HIS A 388 5.76 -14.58 -9.04
CA HIS A 388 5.25 -15.10 -10.30
C HIS A 388 5.12 -14.04 -11.42
N LYS A 389 5.05 -12.75 -11.11
CA LYS A 389 4.69 -11.72 -12.10
C LYS A 389 5.79 -11.47 -13.14
N PHE A 390 7.04 -11.37 -12.71
CA PHE A 390 8.14 -11.18 -13.67
C PHE A 390 8.36 -12.40 -14.58
N PRO A 391 8.37 -13.66 -14.06
CA PRO A 391 8.32 -14.85 -14.92
C PRO A 391 7.12 -14.87 -15.86
N TYR A 392 5.92 -14.51 -15.38
CA TYR A 392 4.72 -14.43 -16.22
C TYR A 392 4.90 -13.47 -17.41
N LEU A 393 5.44 -12.26 -17.19
CA LEU A 393 5.68 -11.31 -18.28
C LEU A 393 6.66 -11.88 -19.31
N ARG A 394 7.74 -12.53 -18.86
CA ARG A 394 8.73 -13.16 -19.75
C ARG A 394 8.13 -14.29 -20.59
N GLU A 395 7.37 -15.19 -19.97
CA GLU A 395 6.74 -16.30 -20.68
C GLU A 395 5.67 -15.81 -21.66
N THR A 396 4.89 -14.77 -21.28
CA THR A 396 3.90 -14.16 -22.17
C THR A 396 4.57 -13.53 -23.40
N THR A 397 5.62 -12.72 -23.20
CA THR A 397 6.40 -12.12 -24.31
C THR A 397 6.99 -13.21 -25.22
N LYS A 398 7.58 -14.26 -24.62
CA LYS A 398 8.18 -15.37 -25.37
C LYS A 398 7.15 -16.12 -26.20
N ALA A 399 5.97 -16.39 -25.65
CA ALA A 399 4.90 -17.08 -26.34
C ALA A 399 4.35 -16.28 -27.52
N LEU A 400 4.26 -14.95 -27.41
CA LEU A 400 3.78 -14.07 -28.49
C LEU A 400 4.81 -13.82 -29.59
N GLY A 401 6.12 -13.99 -29.30
CA GLY A 401 7.21 -13.87 -30.27
C GLY A 401 7.35 -12.49 -30.94
N SER A 402 6.59 -11.50 -30.49
CA SER A 402 6.52 -10.15 -31.07
C SER A 402 6.09 -9.13 -30.00
N THR A 403 6.27 -7.84 -30.30
CA THR A 403 5.87 -6.73 -29.43
C THR A 403 4.36 -6.78 -29.17
N SER A 404 3.96 -6.91 -27.91
CA SER A 404 2.56 -6.83 -27.50
C SER A 404 2.24 -5.45 -26.91
N THR A 405 0.97 -5.08 -26.83
CA THR A 405 0.52 -3.84 -26.20
C THR A 405 -0.14 -4.11 -24.85
N ARG A 406 0.04 -3.21 -23.90
CA ARG A 406 -0.68 -3.23 -22.61
C ARG A 406 -1.14 -1.82 -22.24
N ALA A 407 -2.45 -1.64 -22.18
CA ALA A 407 -3.10 -0.39 -21.86
C ALA A 407 -3.39 -0.25 -20.35
N PHE A 408 -3.33 1.00 -19.89
CA PHE A 408 -3.66 1.45 -18.54
C PHE A 408 -4.61 2.64 -18.63
N CYS A 409 -5.58 2.71 -17.70
CA CYS A 409 -6.32 3.94 -17.44
C CYS A 409 -5.86 4.52 -16.11
N ILE A 410 -5.21 5.68 -16.15
CA ILE A 410 -4.71 6.38 -14.96
C ILE A 410 -5.27 7.80 -14.99
N PRO A 411 -6.37 8.08 -14.27
CA PRO A 411 -6.94 9.42 -14.18
C PRO A 411 -5.97 10.44 -13.55
N GLU A 412 -6.08 11.71 -13.95
CA GLU A 412 -5.18 12.78 -13.48
C GLU A 412 -5.24 13.01 -11.97
N ASP A 413 -6.43 12.89 -11.37
CA ASP A 413 -6.62 13.05 -9.93
C ASP A 413 -5.97 11.90 -9.16
N VAL A 414 -6.00 10.68 -9.71
CA VAL A 414 -5.32 9.51 -9.15
C VAL A 414 -3.80 9.70 -9.20
N ALA A 415 -3.26 10.14 -10.34
CA ALA A 415 -1.83 10.43 -10.47
C ALA A 415 -1.38 11.54 -9.50
N ARG A 416 -2.10 12.68 -9.46
CA ARG A 416 -1.74 13.85 -8.64
C ARG A 416 -1.86 13.60 -7.13
N SER A 417 -2.86 12.82 -6.71
CA SER A 417 -3.06 12.47 -5.30
C SER A 417 -2.08 11.42 -4.77
N SER A 418 -1.35 10.73 -5.66
CA SER A 418 -0.44 9.67 -5.25
C SER A 418 0.89 10.23 -4.73
N PRO A 419 1.40 9.74 -3.58
CA PRO A 419 2.72 10.10 -3.10
C PRO A 419 3.80 9.83 -4.14
N ARG A 420 4.90 10.61 -4.09
CA ARG A 420 5.98 10.49 -5.09
C ARG A 420 6.57 9.07 -5.16
N TYR A 421 6.76 8.42 -4.01
CA TYR A 421 7.27 7.05 -3.97
C TYR A 421 6.33 6.03 -4.66
N GLU A 422 5.01 6.23 -4.61
CA GLU A 422 4.05 5.40 -5.37
C GLU A 422 4.12 5.68 -6.87
N ARG A 423 4.22 6.95 -7.27
CA ARG A 423 4.39 7.32 -8.68
C ARG A 423 5.65 6.68 -9.26
N ILE A 424 6.75 6.62 -8.49
CA ILE A 424 7.98 5.92 -8.86
C ILE A 424 7.72 4.42 -9.05
N LEU A 425 7.01 3.75 -8.13
CA LEU A 425 6.72 2.32 -8.25
C LEU A 425 5.87 1.99 -9.48
N LEU A 426 4.86 2.83 -9.78
CA LEU A 426 4.07 2.72 -11.01
C LEU A 426 4.97 2.87 -12.24
N PHE A 427 5.83 3.89 -12.27
CA PHE A 427 6.79 4.08 -13.35
C PHE A 427 7.72 2.86 -13.54
N LEU A 428 8.25 2.30 -12.45
CA LEU A 428 9.12 1.12 -12.50
C LEU A 428 8.39 -0.12 -13.04
N ALA A 429 7.13 -0.34 -12.65
CA ALA A 429 6.33 -1.45 -13.15
C ALA A 429 6.15 -1.37 -14.68
N VAL A 430 5.94 -0.16 -15.19
CA VAL A 430 5.82 0.10 -16.63
C VAL A 430 7.17 -0.03 -17.33
N ALA A 431 8.24 0.46 -16.72
CA ALA A 431 9.59 0.29 -17.23
C ALA A 431 10.01 -1.18 -17.34
N LEU A 432 9.58 -2.02 -16.39
CA LEU A 432 9.76 -3.47 -16.47
C LEU A 432 9.08 -4.05 -17.72
N MET A 433 7.85 -3.63 -18.03
CA MET A 433 7.11 -4.10 -19.20
C MET A 433 7.78 -3.65 -20.51
N GLU A 434 8.16 -2.37 -20.60
CA GLU A 434 8.88 -1.81 -21.76
C GLU A 434 10.24 -2.51 -21.98
N SER A 435 10.94 -2.89 -20.90
CA SER A 435 12.20 -3.65 -20.97
C SER A 435 12.04 -5.03 -21.61
N LEU A 436 10.83 -5.60 -21.56
CA LEU A 436 10.47 -6.89 -22.13
C LEU A 436 9.82 -6.75 -23.52
N GLY A 437 9.83 -5.56 -24.13
CA GLY A 437 9.19 -5.32 -25.42
C GLY A 437 7.66 -5.33 -25.35
N ILE A 438 7.07 -5.06 -24.18
CA ILE A 438 5.63 -4.84 -24.02
C ILE A 438 5.41 -3.33 -24.11
N HIS A 439 4.74 -2.88 -25.16
CA HIS A 439 4.44 -1.47 -25.38
C HIS A 439 3.32 -1.04 -24.43
N ALA A 440 3.66 -0.21 -23.45
CA ALA A 440 2.71 0.34 -22.49
C ALA A 440 2.02 1.58 -23.06
N GLN A 441 0.69 1.63 -22.94
CA GLN A 441 -0.15 2.70 -23.45
C GLN A 441 -1.07 3.23 -22.34
N PHE A 442 -1.41 4.52 -22.38
CA PHE A 442 -2.09 5.19 -21.27
C PHE A 442 -3.20 6.09 -21.76
N THR A 443 -4.34 6.03 -21.06
CA THR A 443 -5.40 7.02 -21.14
C THR A 443 -5.67 7.62 -19.76
N THR A 444 -6.06 8.89 -19.74
CA THR A 444 -6.52 9.59 -18.54
C THR A 444 -8.04 9.67 -18.45
N ASP A 445 -8.76 9.16 -19.46
CA ASP A 445 -10.22 9.22 -19.50
C ASP A 445 -10.84 8.33 -18.42
N PRO A 446 -11.54 8.90 -17.43
CA PRO A 446 -12.14 8.15 -16.34
C PRO A 446 -13.26 7.21 -16.80
N ALA A 447 -13.79 7.34 -18.02
CA ALA A 447 -14.72 6.37 -18.60
C ALA A 447 -14.13 4.95 -18.66
N TYR A 448 -12.80 4.85 -18.76
CA TYR A 448 -12.07 3.59 -18.81
C TYR A 448 -11.63 3.04 -17.45
N GLU A 449 -11.90 3.75 -16.34
CA GLU A 449 -11.45 3.36 -15.00
C GLU A 449 -12.04 2.00 -14.55
N ALA A 450 -13.28 1.75 -14.92
CA ALA A 450 -14.03 0.56 -14.53
C ALA A 450 -13.79 -0.65 -15.44
N VAL A 451 -13.07 -0.49 -16.56
CA VAL A 451 -12.80 -1.58 -17.51
C VAL A 451 -12.05 -2.71 -16.81
N GLU A 452 -12.48 -3.94 -17.08
CA GLU A 452 -11.88 -5.14 -16.51
C GLU A 452 -10.46 -5.39 -17.06
N GLY A 453 -9.65 -6.14 -16.31
CA GLY A 453 -8.40 -6.65 -16.86
C GLY A 453 -8.71 -7.69 -17.92
N PHE A 454 -8.16 -7.54 -19.13
CA PHE A 454 -8.44 -8.45 -20.24
C PHE A 454 -7.24 -8.66 -21.16
N VAL A 455 -7.36 -9.69 -21.99
CA VAL A 455 -6.55 -9.96 -23.18
C VAL A 455 -7.52 -10.14 -24.34
N VAL A 456 -7.44 -9.32 -25.39
CA VAL A 456 -8.39 -9.39 -26.51
C VAL A 456 -7.66 -9.71 -27.81
N ALA A 457 -8.14 -10.74 -28.50
CA ALA A 457 -7.86 -10.97 -29.91
C ALA A 457 -9.02 -10.36 -30.72
N PRO A 458 -8.79 -9.26 -31.46
CA PRO A 458 -9.85 -8.55 -32.16
C PRO A 458 -10.74 -9.48 -32.99
N ASP A 459 -12.05 -9.27 -32.90
CA ASP A 459 -13.08 -9.96 -33.68
C ASP A 459 -13.18 -11.49 -33.49
N LYS A 460 -12.46 -12.09 -32.52
CA LYS A 460 -12.52 -13.53 -32.22
C LYS A 460 -12.88 -13.81 -30.76
N GLU A 461 -12.01 -13.45 -29.82
CA GLU A 461 -12.12 -13.93 -28.44
C GLU A 461 -11.44 -12.97 -27.47
N ALA A 462 -11.96 -12.93 -26.24
CA ALA A 462 -11.36 -12.21 -25.13
C ALA A 462 -11.18 -13.14 -23.93
N VAL A 463 -10.08 -12.95 -23.22
CA VAL A 463 -9.80 -13.54 -21.91
C VAL A 463 -9.95 -12.45 -20.87
N ILE A 464 -10.92 -12.60 -19.96
CA ILE A 464 -11.07 -11.74 -18.80
C ILE A 464 -10.17 -12.28 -17.70
N ALA A 465 -9.44 -11.39 -17.03
CA ALA A 465 -8.51 -11.74 -15.97
C ALA A 465 -8.41 -10.58 -14.95
N ASN A 466 -9.39 -10.54 -14.05
CA ASN A 466 -9.58 -9.45 -13.11
C ASN A 466 -9.27 -9.91 -11.67
N TRP A 467 -8.35 -9.22 -11.00
CA TRP A 467 -7.92 -9.54 -9.62
C TRP A 467 -7.64 -8.28 -8.76
N VAL A 468 -7.60 -7.10 -9.38
CA VAL A 468 -7.43 -5.80 -8.72
C VAL A 468 -8.73 -5.02 -8.84
N ARG A 469 -9.17 -4.38 -7.75
CA ARG A 469 -10.40 -3.55 -7.71
C ARG A 469 -11.66 -4.29 -8.21
N GLY A 470 -11.71 -5.61 -8.06
CA GLY A 470 -12.89 -6.43 -8.33
C GLY A 470 -13.65 -6.79 -7.05
N ASP A 471 -14.94 -7.12 -7.20
CA ASP A 471 -15.82 -7.52 -6.08
C ASP A 471 -15.39 -8.87 -5.46
N GLY A 472 -14.67 -9.70 -6.22
CA GLY A 472 -14.16 -11.00 -5.78
C GLY A 472 -12.65 -11.03 -5.54
N MET A 473 -12.14 -12.23 -5.29
CA MET A 473 -10.71 -12.54 -5.29
C MET A 473 -10.17 -12.65 -6.72
N TRP A 474 -10.96 -13.23 -7.63
CA TRP A 474 -10.75 -13.10 -9.07
C TRP A 474 -12.04 -13.27 -9.86
N HIS A 475 -12.01 -12.78 -11.09
CA HIS A 475 -12.94 -13.12 -12.16
C HIS A 475 -12.13 -13.44 -13.41
N VAL A 476 -12.25 -14.67 -13.91
CA VAL A 476 -11.69 -15.09 -15.19
C VAL A 476 -12.78 -15.67 -16.08
N ASP A 477 -12.67 -15.42 -17.37
CA ASP A 477 -13.57 -15.97 -18.40
C ASP A 477 -12.83 -16.01 -19.74
N VAL A 478 -13.21 -16.96 -20.59
CA VAL A 478 -12.82 -16.99 -22.00
C VAL A 478 -14.10 -16.90 -22.82
N THR A 479 -14.24 -15.82 -23.57
CA THR A 479 -15.51 -15.46 -24.19
C THR A 479 -15.36 -14.99 -25.63
N ALA A 480 -16.18 -15.57 -26.51
CA ALA A 480 -16.36 -15.14 -27.90
C ALA A 480 -17.63 -14.30 -28.08
N ARG A 481 -18.22 -13.78 -26.98
CA ARG A 481 -19.42 -12.93 -27.05
C ARG A 481 -19.09 -11.63 -27.78
N SER A 482 -19.72 -11.42 -28.94
CA SER A 482 -19.40 -10.29 -29.84
C SER A 482 -19.51 -8.92 -29.18
N SER A 483 -20.45 -8.72 -28.25
CA SER A 483 -20.57 -7.46 -27.50
C SER A 483 -19.36 -7.17 -26.63
N VAL A 484 -18.89 -8.17 -25.87
CA VAL A 484 -17.74 -8.05 -24.95
C VAL A 484 -16.45 -7.89 -25.74
N VAL A 485 -16.23 -8.74 -26.76
CA VAL A 485 -15.05 -8.66 -27.63
C VAL A 485 -14.98 -7.29 -28.31
N ARG A 486 -16.13 -6.77 -28.80
CA ARG A 486 -16.19 -5.45 -29.43
C ARG A 486 -15.88 -4.33 -28.44
N GLU A 487 -16.43 -4.37 -27.23
CA GLU A 487 -16.18 -3.38 -26.18
C GLU A 487 -14.69 -3.30 -25.84
N PHE A 488 -14.06 -4.44 -25.55
CA PHE A 488 -12.62 -4.48 -25.26
C PHE A 488 -11.74 -4.09 -26.45
N THR A 489 -12.16 -4.46 -27.67
CA THR A 489 -11.47 -4.04 -28.89
C THR A 489 -11.55 -2.52 -29.08
N ILE A 490 -12.69 -1.89 -28.76
CA ILE A 490 -12.85 -0.43 -28.81
C ILE A 490 -11.93 0.21 -27.76
N ALA A 491 -11.98 -0.24 -26.50
CA ALA A 491 -11.12 0.30 -25.45
C ALA A 491 -9.62 0.21 -25.82
N ALA A 492 -9.17 -0.92 -26.35
CA ALA A 492 -7.78 -1.09 -26.79
C ALA A 492 -7.43 -0.17 -27.99
N ARG A 493 -8.34 0.00 -28.95
CA ARG A 493 -8.12 0.87 -30.13
C ARG A 493 -8.10 2.36 -29.77
N ASP A 494 -8.99 2.79 -28.87
CA ASP A 494 -9.08 4.19 -28.47
C ASP A 494 -7.78 4.63 -27.76
N VAL A 495 -7.24 3.78 -26.88
CA VAL A 495 -5.95 4.05 -26.22
C VAL A 495 -4.77 3.96 -27.19
N ASP A 496 -4.81 3.05 -28.17
CA ASP A 496 -3.76 2.97 -29.21
C ASP A 496 -3.71 4.23 -30.08
N ALA A 497 -4.88 4.80 -30.42
CA ALA A 497 -4.98 6.01 -31.23
C ALA A 497 -4.48 7.26 -30.51
N ASP A 498 -4.85 7.43 -29.23
CA ASP A 498 -4.65 8.66 -28.47
C ASP A 498 -3.89 8.42 -27.15
N SER A 499 -2.87 7.54 -27.17
CA SER A 499 -2.07 7.26 -25.97
C SER A 499 -1.32 8.51 -25.50
N LEU A 500 -1.48 8.85 -24.22
CA LEU A 500 -0.75 9.94 -23.56
C LEU A 500 0.77 9.79 -23.68
N THR A 501 1.26 8.55 -23.70
CA THR A 501 2.69 8.24 -23.77
C THR A 501 3.17 7.95 -25.18
N ALA A 502 2.40 8.27 -26.22
CA ALA A 502 2.73 7.96 -27.61
C ALA A 502 4.13 8.47 -27.99
N ALA A 503 5.04 7.53 -28.27
CA ALA A 503 6.38 7.82 -28.77
C ALA A 503 6.96 6.58 -29.49
N PRO A 504 7.82 6.79 -30.50
CA PRO A 504 8.35 5.70 -31.32
C PRO A 504 9.33 4.78 -30.58
N THR A 505 9.94 5.25 -29.48
CA THR A 505 10.92 4.48 -28.71
C THR A 505 10.44 4.25 -27.28
N PRO A 506 10.79 3.11 -26.65
CA PRO A 506 10.51 2.86 -25.23
C PRO A 506 10.97 4.00 -24.31
N ALA A 507 12.16 4.55 -24.55
CA ALA A 507 12.70 5.67 -23.81
C ALA A 507 11.82 6.93 -23.93
N GLY A 508 11.30 7.22 -25.13
CA GLY A 508 10.37 8.34 -25.35
C GLY A 508 9.06 8.17 -24.58
N ARG A 509 8.52 6.94 -24.57
CA ARG A 509 7.27 6.62 -23.87
C ARG A 509 7.42 6.71 -22.36
N LEU A 510 8.51 6.16 -21.83
CA LEU A 510 8.83 6.29 -20.41
C LEU A 510 9.10 7.74 -20.01
N ARG A 511 9.74 8.54 -20.86
CA ARG A 511 9.91 9.97 -20.59
C ARG A 511 8.57 10.69 -20.53
N ALA A 512 7.64 10.41 -21.45
CA ALA A 512 6.29 10.97 -21.42
C ALA A 512 5.53 10.55 -20.15
N LEU A 513 5.64 9.28 -19.74
CA LEU A 513 5.07 8.80 -18.49
C LEU A 513 5.68 9.50 -17.26
N ALA A 514 7.01 9.66 -17.22
CA ALA A 514 7.69 10.37 -16.14
C ALA A 514 7.22 11.83 -16.05
N GLN A 515 7.02 12.51 -17.19
CA GLN A 515 6.45 13.87 -17.23
C GLN A 515 5.03 13.90 -16.67
N TYR A 516 4.16 12.97 -17.09
CA TYR A 516 2.80 12.87 -16.58
C TYR A 516 2.74 12.60 -15.07
N LEU A 517 3.63 11.74 -14.57
CA LEU A 517 3.75 11.42 -13.16
C LEU A 517 4.56 12.47 -12.36
N GLU A 518 5.00 13.56 -13.00
CA GLU A 518 5.86 14.62 -12.44
C GLU A 518 7.14 14.08 -11.76
N LEU A 519 7.77 13.09 -12.38
CA LEU A 519 9.01 12.48 -11.92
C LEU A 519 10.21 13.06 -12.68
N PRO A 520 11.27 13.53 -11.99
CA PRO A 520 12.43 14.09 -12.68
C PRO A 520 13.20 13.00 -13.43
N TRP A 521 13.23 13.12 -14.77
CA TRP A 521 13.78 12.09 -15.68
C TRP A 521 15.26 11.75 -15.41
N SER A 522 16.14 12.76 -15.37
CA SER A 522 17.57 12.54 -15.15
C SER A 522 17.86 11.93 -13.77
N TRP A 523 17.10 12.35 -12.75
CA TRP A 523 17.21 11.77 -11.40
C TRP A 523 16.80 10.30 -11.39
N LEU A 524 15.70 9.93 -12.07
CA LEU A 524 15.26 8.53 -12.16
C LEU A 524 16.33 7.64 -12.82
N ILE A 525 16.90 8.07 -13.95
CA ILE A 525 17.96 7.33 -14.65
C ILE A 525 19.17 7.14 -13.74
N GLU A 526 19.64 8.23 -13.13
CA GLU A 526 20.81 8.20 -12.27
C GLU A 526 20.59 7.24 -11.09
N ARG A 527 19.49 7.40 -10.35
CA ARG A 527 19.21 6.62 -9.14
C ARG A 527 18.92 5.16 -9.44
N CYS A 528 18.16 4.86 -10.50
CA CYS A 528 17.96 3.48 -10.95
C CYS A 528 19.28 2.86 -11.41
N GLY A 529 20.13 3.59 -12.13
CA GLY A 529 21.43 3.12 -12.57
C GLY A 529 22.43 2.92 -11.43
N GLN A 530 22.34 3.70 -10.35
CA GLN A 530 23.10 3.46 -9.12
C GLN A 530 22.62 2.18 -8.42
N LEU A 531 21.31 2.00 -8.24
CA LEU A 531 20.75 0.80 -7.61
C LEU A 531 21.04 -0.48 -8.42
N ALA A 532 20.89 -0.43 -9.74
CA ALA A 532 21.14 -1.56 -10.65
C ALA A 532 22.58 -2.09 -10.59
N ARG A 533 23.57 -1.21 -10.36
CA ARG A 533 24.98 -1.61 -10.25
C ARG A 533 25.26 -2.48 -9.01
N HIS A 534 24.44 -2.36 -7.98
CA HIS A 534 24.63 -3.06 -6.70
C HIS A 534 23.55 -4.11 -6.42
N GLY A 535 22.40 -4.02 -7.09
CA GLY A 535 21.20 -4.78 -6.78
C GLY A 535 20.54 -4.31 -5.49
N SER A 536 19.26 -4.62 -5.33
CA SER A 536 18.46 -4.20 -4.17
C SER A 536 18.55 -5.15 -2.97
N SER A 537 19.14 -6.34 -3.11
CA SER A 537 19.19 -7.38 -2.07
C SER A 537 19.84 -6.98 -0.73
N GLY A 538 20.75 -5.99 -0.73
CA GLY A 538 21.32 -5.46 0.50
C GLY A 538 20.44 -4.42 1.19
N LEU A 539 19.49 -3.82 0.47
CA LEU A 539 18.50 -2.86 0.97
C LEU A 539 17.23 -3.58 1.43
N ILE A 540 16.77 -4.55 0.63
CA ILE A 540 15.55 -5.33 0.87
C ILE A 540 15.88 -6.82 0.85
N GLN A 541 15.62 -7.52 1.95
CA GLN A 541 15.58 -8.97 1.96
C GLN A 541 14.14 -9.47 2.13
N SER A 542 13.65 -10.25 1.16
CA SER A 542 12.36 -10.94 1.26
C SER A 542 12.39 -11.97 2.39
N ARG A 543 11.30 -12.08 3.15
CA ARG A 543 11.10 -13.10 4.18
C ARG A 543 10.07 -14.12 3.73
N SER A 544 9.07 -13.68 2.97
CA SER A 544 8.12 -14.50 2.25
C SER A 544 8.75 -15.05 0.97
N ARG A 545 8.48 -16.32 0.68
CA ARG A 545 8.85 -16.99 -0.57
C ARG A 545 8.06 -16.51 -1.79
N LEU A 546 6.98 -15.75 -1.55
CA LEU A 546 6.06 -15.24 -2.57
C LEU A 546 6.44 -13.84 -3.06
N VAL A 547 7.56 -13.30 -2.55
CA VAL A 547 8.08 -11.97 -2.86
C VAL A 547 9.50 -12.07 -3.40
N SER A 548 9.77 -11.40 -4.51
CA SER A 548 11.07 -11.37 -5.19
C SER A 548 11.47 -9.94 -5.56
N ALA A 549 12.77 -9.64 -5.42
CA ALA A 549 13.36 -8.39 -5.87
C ALA A 549 13.70 -8.36 -7.37
N ALA A 550 13.56 -9.48 -8.08
CA ALA A 550 14.03 -9.62 -9.45
C ALA A 550 13.37 -8.64 -10.43
N GLY A 551 12.07 -8.34 -10.26
CA GLY A 551 11.36 -7.37 -11.08
C GLY A 551 11.86 -5.93 -10.86
N ILE A 552 12.14 -5.57 -9.60
CA ILE A 552 12.73 -4.28 -9.23
C ILE A 552 14.11 -4.13 -9.85
N ASP A 553 14.99 -5.11 -9.66
CA ASP A 553 16.36 -5.06 -10.18
C ASP A 553 16.38 -4.97 -11.70
N ALA A 554 15.50 -5.70 -12.39
CA ALA A 554 15.35 -5.63 -13.85
C ALA A 554 14.84 -4.26 -14.32
N ALA A 555 13.84 -3.70 -13.66
CA ALA A 555 13.31 -2.38 -13.97
C ALA A 555 14.37 -1.29 -13.78
N CYS A 556 15.07 -1.29 -12.64
CA CYS A 556 16.13 -0.32 -12.36
C CYS A 556 17.30 -0.45 -13.34
N ALA A 557 17.71 -1.68 -13.70
CA ALA A 557 18.75 -1.89 -14.70
C ALA A 557 18.37 -1.34 -16.07
N TYR A 558 17.11 -1.54 -16.48
CA TYR A 558 16.61 -0.99 -17.72
C TYR A 558 16.59 0.54 -17.71
N VAL A 559 15.95 1.14 -16.70
CA VAL A 559 15.85 2.62 -16.57
C VAL A 559 17.23 3.25 -16.49
N GLY A 560 18.15 2.67 -15.72
CA GLY A 560 19.53 3.16 -15.60
C GLY A 560 20.36 3.07 -16.88
N SER A 561 19.90 2.31 -17.88
CA SER A 561 20.53 2.22 -19.21
C SER A 561 19.97 3.23 -20.23
N LEU A 562 18.88 3.92 -19.90
CA LEU A 562 18.23 4.88 -20.78
C LEU A 562 19.05 6.18 -20.90
N PRO A 563 18.91 6.93 -22.01
CA PRO A 563 19.63 8.18 -22.20
C PRO A 563 19.12 9.27 -21.25
N ALA A 564 20.04 9.85 -20.45
CA ALA A 564 19.79 11.07 -19.70
C ALA A 564 19.69 12.29 -20.62
N ASP A 565 18.93 13.30 -20.20
CA ASP A 565 18.93 14.59 -20.86
C ASP A 565 20.30 15.23 -20.64
N ARG A 566 20.99 15.58 -21.74
CA ARG A 566 22.33 16.18 -21.71
C ARG A 566 22.29 17.63 -21.24
#